data_AF-A0A894TFI3-F1
#
_entry.id   AF-A0A894TFI3-F1
#
_cell.length_a   1.000
_cell.length_b   1.000
_cell.length_c   1.000
_cell.angle_alpha   90.00
_cell.angle_beta   90.00
_cell.angle_gamma   90.00
#
_symmetry.space_group_name_H-M   'P 1'
#
loop_
_entity.id
_entity.type
_entity.pdbx_description
1 polymer ?
#
loop_
_entity_poly.entity_id
_entity_poly.type
_entity_poly.pdbx_seq_one_letter_code
_entity_poly.pdbx_strand_id
1 'polypeptide(L)' 'MLLKNKIYSGIIIVIFIVCVIIGLNENIIGNPLGEKIFYLLNFLVFVLLIIGTTKK' A
#
# COMPACT_ATOMS: atom_id res chain seq x y z
N MET A 1 -17.02 -7.94 4.95
CA MET A 1 -15.95 -7.48 4.04
C MET A 1 -15.49 -6.11 4.50
N LEU A 2 -14.32 -6.04 5.12
CA LEU A 2 -13.78 -4.83 5.74
C LEU A 2 -13.58 -3.68 4.73
N LEU A 3 -13.41 -4.00 3.45
CA LEU A 3 -13.35 -3.02 2.36
C LEU A 3 -14.61 -2.13 2.23
N LYS A 4 -15.77 -2.57 2.72
CA LYS A 4 -16.98 -1.72 2.73
C LYS A 4 -16.92 -0.63 3.81
N ASN A 5 -16.02 -0.76 4.79
CA ASN A 5 -15.80 0.28 5.79
C ASN A 5 -15.02 1.44 5.14
N LYS A 6 -15.62 2.64 5.15
CA LYS A 6 -15.04 3.86 4.58
C LYS A 6 -13.68 4.21 5.19
N ILE A 7 -13.50 3.99 6.48
CA ILE A 7 -12.24 4.27 7.18
C ILE A 7 -11.16 3.30 6.72
N TYR A 8 -11.49 2.00 6.69
CA TYR A 8 -10.56 0.95 6.28
C TYR A 8 -10.12 1.12 4.82
N SER A 9 -11.08 1.35 3.92
CA SER A 9 -10.82 1.65 2.51
C SER A 9 -10.00 2.93 2.35
N GLY A 10 -10.31 3.98 3.11
CA GLY A 10 -9.53 5.22 3.12
C GLY A 10 -8.06 5.01 3.50
N ILE A 11 -7.79 4.20 4.52
CA ILE A 11 -6.41 3.86 4.93
C ILE A 11 -5.66 3.17 3.79
N ILE A 12 -6.29 2.18 3.12
CA ILE A 12 -5.67 1.47 1.99
C ILE A 12 -5.35 2.45 0.86
N ILE A 13 -6.28 3.34 0.51
CA ILE A 13 -6.10 4.32 -0.57
C ILE A 13 -4.95 5.28 -0.24
N VAL A 14 -4.84 5.75 1.00
CA VAL A 14 -3.74 6.65 1.41
C VAL A 14 -2.39 5.95 1.26
N ILE A 15 -2.25 4.72 1.75
CA ILE A 15 -1.00 3.96 1.63
C ILE A 15 -0.68 3.69 0.15
N PHE A 16 -1.69 3.37 -0.65
CA PHE A 16 -1.52 3.14 -2.09
C PHE A 16 -1.01 4.39 -2.82
N ILE A 17 -1.53 5.58 -2.51
CA ILE A 17 -1.03 6.84 -3.07
C ILE A 17 0.45 7.06 -2.73
N VAL A 18 0.85 6.76 -1.49
CA VAL A 18 2.26 6.86 -1.07
C VAL A 18 3.14 5.88 -1.88
N CYS A 19 2.69 4.64 -2.10
CA CYS A 19 3.41 3.70 -2.98
C CYS A 19 3.58 4.26 -4.40
N VAL A 20 2.53 4.86 -4.97
CA VAL A 20 2.59 5.45 -6.32
C VAL A 20 3.61 6.60 -6.37
N ILE A 21 3.62 7.48 -5.38
CA ILE A 21 4.58 8.59 -5.31
C ILE A 21 6.03 8.07 -5.24
N ILE A 22 6.28 7.04 -4.43
CA ILE A 22 7.61 6.43 -4.29
C ILE A 22 8.02 5.72 -5.57
N GLY A 23 7.14 4.89 -6.15
CA GLY A 23 7.43 4.09 -7.34
C GLY A 23 7.59 4.91 -8.62
N LEU A 24 6.94 6.07 -8.71
CA LEU A 24 7.11 7.01 -9.83
C LEU A 24 8.31 7.95 -9.66
N ASN A 25 8.98 7.94 -8.50
CA ASN A 25 10.14 8.77 -8.24
C ASN A 25 11.42 7.94 -8.35
N GLU A 26 12.07 8.00 -9.51
CA GLU A 26 13.32 7.28 -9.80
C GLU A 26 14.42 7.54 -8.76
N ASN A 27 14.50 8.75 -8.21
CA ASN A 27 15.49 9.09 -7.18
C ASN A 27 15.23 8.38 -5.85
N ILE A 28 13.96 8.07 -5.54
CA ILE A 28 13.59 7.37 -4.31
C ILE A 28 13.67 5.87 -4.52
N ILE A 29 13.07 5.33 -5.58
CA ILE A 29 13.07 3.89 -5.86
C ILE A 29 14.45 3.36 -6.27
N GLY A 30 15.29 4.20 -6.90
CA GLY A 30 16.67 3.85 -7.26
C GLY A 30 17.62 3.78 -6.06
N ASN A 31 17.21 4.28 -4.89
CA ASN A 31 17.95 4.13 -3.65
C ASN A 31 17.59 2.79 -2.96
N PRO A 32 18.56 1.95 -2.54
CA PRO A 32 18.30 0.67 -1.90
C PRO A 32 17.37 0.72 -0.68
N LEU A 33 17.37 1.83 0.07
CA LEU A 33 16.44 2.03 1.19
C LEU A 33 15.02 2.33 0.70
N GLY A 34 14.88 3.18 -0.31
CA GLY A 34 13.57 3.53 -0.89
C GLY A 34 12.93 2.33 -1.58
N GLU A 35 13.72 1.50 -2.25
CA GLU A 35 13.28 0.23 -2.82
C GLU A 35 12.72 -0.73 -1.76
N LYS A 36 13.43 -0.92 -0.64
CA LYS A 36 12.95 -1.76 0.47
C LYS A 36 11.66 -1.22 1.09
N ILE A 37 11.57 0.09 1.29
CA ILE A 37 10.35 0.75 1.81
C ILE A 37 9.19 0.55 0.83
N PHE A 38 9.43 0.72 -0.46
CA PHE A 38 8.42 0.50 -1.50
C PHE A 38 7.86 -0.93 -1.44
N TYR A 39 8.72 -1.96 -1.43
CA TYR A 39 8.26 -3.34 -1.35
C TYR A 39 7.50 -3.64 -0.05
N LEU A 40 7.96 -3.11 1.09
CA LEU A 40 7.28 -3.29 2.37
C LEU A 40 5.88 -2.67 2.36
N LEU A 41 5.75 -1.44 1.87
CA LEU A 41 4.46 -0.75 1.75
C LEU A 41 3.53 -1.46 0.77
N ASN A 42 4.05 -1.94 -0.36
CA ASN A 42 3.27 -2.65 -1.36
C ASN A 42 2.77 -4.01 -0.82
N PHE A 43 3.62 -4.72 -0.06
CA PHE A 43 3.21 -5.92 0.66
C PHE A 43 2.11 -5.63 1.69
N LEU A 44 2.24 -4.54 2.45
CA LEU A 44 1.22 -4.13 3.43
C LEU A 44 -0.13 -3.85 2.74
N VAL A 45 -0.15 -3.12 1.62
CA VAL A 45 -1.36 -2.88 0.84
C VAL A 45 -1.99 -4.19 0.39
N PHE A 46 -1.20 -5.13 -0.12
CA PHE A 46 -1.69 -6.43 -0.57
C PHE A 46 -2.32 -7.24 0.58
N VAL A 47 -1.66 -7.30 1.75
CA VAL A 47 -2.19 -7.96 2.94
C VAL A 47 -3.50 -7.31 3.40
N LEU A 48 -3.58 -5.98 3.42
CA LEU A 48 -4.81 -5.26 3.77
C LEU A 48 -5.92 -5.50 2.74
N LEU A 49 -5.61 -5.62 1.45
CA LEU A 49 -6.60 -6.00 0.43
C LEU A 49 -7.11 -7.42 0.66
N ILE A 50 -6.23 -8.39 0.96
CA ILE A 50 -6.64 -9.76 1.28
C ILE A 50 -7.54 -9.76 2.52
N ILE A 51 -7.09 -9.21 3.65
CA ILE A 51 -7.90 -9.14 4.88
C ILE A 51 -9.22 -8.39 4.62
N GLY A 52 -9.14 -7.32 3.83
CA GLY A 52 -10.26 -6.51 3.38
C GLY A 52 -11.33 -7.29 2.62
N THR A 53 -10.90 -8.22 1.77
CA THR A 53 -11.73 -9.05 0.89
C THR A 53 -12.19 -10.35 1.56
N THR A 54 -11.40 -10.91 2.47
CA THR A 54 -11.74 -12.12 3.20
C THR A 54 -13.02 -11.91 4.00
N LYS A 55 -14.05 -12.69 3.64
CA LYS A 55 -15.31 -12.76 4.39
C LYS A 55 -15.11 -13.67 5.60
N LYS A 56 -15.47 -13.18 6.79
CA LYS A 56 -16.48 -13.91 7.56
C LYS A 56 -17.84 -13.50 7.01
#